data_AF-A0A846HXK1-F1
#
_entry.id   AF-A0A846HXK1-F1
#
_cell.length_a   1.000
_cell.length_b   1.000
_cell.length_c   1.000
_cell.angle_alpha   90.00
_cell.angle_beta   90.00
_cell.angle_gamma   90.00
#
_symmetry.space_group_name_H-M   'P 1'
#
loop_
_entity.id
_entity.type
_entity.pdbx_description
1 polymer ?
#
loop_
_entity_poly.entity_id
_entity_poly.type
_entity_poly.pdbx_seq_one_letter_code
_entity_poly.pdbx_strand_id
1 'polypeptide(L)'
;MKVCVIYSNAKVEDLKKKQKIKHNFNMELVAKHINADNKLKKQAVFVLGSLFYVQDVVSAAGDLAKIDKAGNTILGIARKIGYWVCIIGCIIDIIRSLMQGDTKSIAKIMMKYALAFAALYIFPWMLNLIRTIF
;
A
#
# COMPACT_ATOMS: atom_id res chain seq x y z
N MET A 1 -19.59 34.81 37.92
CA MET A 1 -19.71 35.02 36.46
C MET A 1 -18.29 35.25 35.91
N LYS A 2 -17.72 34.32 35.15
CA LYS A 2 -16.36 34.46 34.60
C LYS A 2 -16.47 35.14 33.22
N VAL A 3 -16.13 36.44 33.17
CA VAL A 3 -16.05 37.16 31.90
C VAL A 3 -14.73 36.78 31.22
N CYS A 4 -14.83 35.99 30.16
CA CYS A 4 -13.67 35.64 29.32
C CYS A 4 -13.54 36.70 28.24
N VAL A 5 -12.57 37.61 28.37
CA VAL A 5 -12.29 38.63 27.36
C VAL A 5 -11.43 38.00 26.27
N ILE A 6 -12.06 37.65 25.14
CA ILE A 6 -11.35 37.19 23.94
C ILE A 6 -10.74 38.43 23.27
N TYR A 7 -9.44 38.65 23.47
CA TYR A 7 -8.72 39.69 22.74
C TYR A 7 -8.49 39.22 21.28
N SER A 8 -9.38 39.61 20.36
CA SER A 8 -9.15 39.42 18.92
C SER A 8 -8.12 40.42 18.45
N ASN A 9 -6.86 40.02 18.42
CA ASN A 9 -5.80 40.85 17.89
C ASN A 9 -5.82 40.75 16.36
N ALA A 10 -6.43 41.74 15.70
CA ALA A 10 -6.58 41.82 14.25
C ALA A 10 -5.25 41.61 13.49
N LYS A 11 -4.11 41.97 14.09
CA LYS A 11 -2.77 41.76 13.52
C LYS A 11 -2.38 40.28 13.49
N VAL A 12 -2.76 39.50 14.50
CA VAL A 12 -2.52 38.05 14.56
C VAL A 12 -3.41 37.32 13.55
N GLU A 13 -4.63 37.79 13.35
CA GLU A 13 -5.54 37.25 12.33
C GLU A 13 -5.05 37.51 10.90
N ASP A 14 -4.51 38.70 10.62
CA ASP A 14 -3.89 39.02 9.33
C ASP A 14 -2.66 38.16 9.03
N LEU A 15 -1.82 37.92 10.04
CA LEU A 15 -0.65 37.04 9.93
C LEU A 15 -1.06 35.59 9.65
N LYS A 16 -2.08 35.07 10.35
CA LYS A 16 -2.64 33.74 10.08
C LYS A 16 -3.22 33.64 8.67
N LYS A 17 -3.92 34.68 8.19
CA LYS A 17 -4.43 34.74 6.81
C LYS A 17 -3.29 34.69 5.79
N LYS A 18 -2.24 35.51 5.95
CA LYS A 18 -1.07 35.52 5.06
C LYS A 18 -0.32 34.18 5.06
N GLN A 19 -0.15 33.55 6.21
CA GLN A 19 0.45 32.22 6.31
C GLN A 19 -0.40 31.16 5.60
N LYS A 20 -1.73 31.21 5.75
CA LYS A 20 -2.65 30.28 5.08
C LYS A 20 -2.62 30.45 3.56
N ILE A 21 -2.59 31.69 3.06
CA ILE A 21 -2.45 31.99 1.63
C ILE A 21 -1.13 31.46 1.08
N LYS A 22 -0.02 31.73 1.76
CA LYS A 22 1.31 31.24 1.37
C LYS A 22 1.40 29.71 1.36
N HIS A 23 0.78 29.07 2.36
CA HIS A 23 0.71 27.61 2.44
C HIS A 23 -0.10 27.01 1.27
N ASN A 24 -1.29 27.55 0.99
CA ASN A 24 -2.12 27.08 -0.13
C ASN A 24 -1.41 27.24 -1.48
N PHE A 25 -0.75 28.37 -1.71
CA PHE A 25 0.02 28.62 -2.92
C PHE A 25 1.15 27.61 -3.11
N ASN A 26 1.89 27.29 -2.03
CA ASN A 26 2.93 26.27 -2.09
C ASN A 26 2.36 24.88 -2.41
N MET A 27 1.19 24.53 -1.87
CA MET A 27 0.54 23.25 -2.16
C MET A 27 0.06 23.17 -3.62
N GLU A 28 -0.44 24.27 -4.19
CA GLU A 28 -0.79 24.35 -5.61
C GLU A 28 0.43 24.16 -6.52
N LEU A 29 1.58 24.75 -6.17
CA LEU A 29 2.82 24.56 -6.92
C LEU A 29 3.28 23.10 -6.89
N VAL A 30 3.21 22.44 -5.73
CA VAL A 30 3.54 21.03 -5.59
C VAL A 30 2.57 20.15 -6.39
N ALA A 31 1.26 20.41 -6.32
CA ALA A 31 0.26 19.67 -7.09
C ALA A 31 0.46 19.84 -8.61
N LYS A 32 0.77 21.07 -9.04
CA LYS A 32 1.07 21.37 -10.44
C LYS A 32 2.33 20.64 -10.92
N HIS A 33 3.37 20.59 -10.08
CA HIS A 33 4.60 19.86 -10.39
C HIS A 33 4.37 18.35 -10.48
N ILE A 34 3.60 17.77 -9.55
CA ILE A 34 3.23 16.34 -9.56
C ILE A 34 2.40 15.98 -10.79
N ASN A 35 1.46 16.85 -11.20
CA ASN A 35 0.59 16.57 -12.35
C ASN A 35 1.28 16.82 -13.71
N ALA A 36 2.29 17.70 -13.76
CA ALA A 36 3.07 17.94 -14.97
C ALA A 36 3.98 16.76 -15.33
N ASP A 37 4.46 16.00 -14.34
CA ASP A 37 5.32 14.84 -14.55
C ASP A 37 4.51 13.54 -14.61
N ASN A 38 4.59 12.82 -15.74
CA ASN A 38 3.82 11.58 -15.96
C ASN A 38 4.23 10.42 -15.03
N LYS A 39 5.47 10.37 -14.54
CA LYS A 39 5.93 9.33 -13.62
C LYS A 39 5.45 9.63 -12.20
N LEU A 40 5.63 10.87 -11.74
CA LEU A 40 5.14 11.30 -10.42
C LEU A 40 3.62 11.24 -10.33
N LYS A 41 2.90 11.62 -11.39
CA LYS A 41 1.46 11.49 -11.49
C LYS A 41 0.98 10.05 -11.31
N LYS A 42 1.61 9.08 -12.00
CA LYS A 42 1.25 7.66 -11.86
C LYS A 42 1.52 7.15 -10.44
N GLN A 43 2.65 7.53 -9.84
CA GLN A 43 2.98 7.16 -8.45
C GLN A 43 2.00 7.80 -7.45
N ALA A 44 1.65 9.07 -7.63
CA ALA A 44 0.69 9.77 -6.79
C ALA A 44 -0.71 9.14 -6.88
N VAL A 45 -1.18 8.82 -8.09
CA VAL A 45 -2.47 8.13 -8.29
C VAL A 45 -2.45 6.73 -7.66
N PHE A 46 -1.35 6.00 -7.78
CA PHE A 46 -1.20 4.68 -7.13
C PHE A 46 -1.25 4.79 -5.60
N VAL A 47 -0.50 5.73 -5.02
CA VAL A 47 -0.48 5.96 -3.57
C VAL A 47 -1.85 6.42 -3.08
N LEU A 48 -2.46 7.42 -3.72
CA LEU A 48 -3.80 7.92 -3.36
C LEU A 48 -4.87 6.83 -3.51
N GLY A 49 -4.84 6.06 -4.60
CA GLY A 49 -5.76 4.95 -4.82
C GLY A 49 -5.61 3.86 -3.75
N SER A 50 -4.38 3.50 -3.41
CA SER A 50 -4.11 2.53 -2.33
C SER A 50 -4.58 3.05 -0.97
N LEU A 51 -4.38 4.34 -0.70
CA LEU A 51 -4.75 4.97 0.57
C LEU A 51 -6.26 5.09 0.72
N PHE A 52 -6.98 5.52 -0.34
CA PHE A 52 -8.43 5.62 -0.32
C PHE A 52 -9.10 4.25 -0.22
N TYR A 53 -8.56 3.24 -0.88
CA TYR A 53 -9.06 1.87 -0.75
C TYR A 53 -8.89 1.34 0.69
N VAL A 54 -7.74 1.58 1.32
CA VAL A 54 -7.52 1.22 2.72
C VAL A 54 -8.43 2.03 3.65
N GLN A 55 -8.63 3.32 3.39
CA GLN A 55 -9.47 4.19 4.21
C GLN A 55 -10.95 3.79 4.15
N ASP A 56 -11.47 3.42 2.98
CA ASP A 56 -12.84 2.93 2.81
C ASP A 56 -13.06 1.61 3.59
N VAL A 57 -12.08 0.70 3.51
CA VAL A 57 -12.10 -0.56 4.25
C VAL A 57 -12.05 -0.33 5.77
N VAL A 58 -11.25 0.63 6.23
CA VAL A 58 -11.06 0.97 7.66
C VAL A 58 -12.23 1.79 8.24
N SER A 59 -12.89 2.62 7.43
CA SER A 59 -13.99 3.48 7.92
C SER A 59 -15.31 2.72 8.09
N ALA A 60 -15.47 1.56 7.46
CA ALA A 60 -16.71 0.77 7.44
C ALA A 60 -16.83 -0.32 8.54
N ALA A 61 -15.94 -0.40 9.53
CA ALA A 61 -15.97 -1.45 10.58
C ALA A 61 -15.62 -0.88 11.98
N GLY A 62 -16.01 -1.54 13.08
CA GLY A 62 -15.69 -1.15 14.47
C GLY A 62 -14.26 -1.53 14.94
N ASP A 63 -13.78 -0.94 16.05
CA ASP A 63 -12.35 -0.70 16.35
C ASP A 63 -11.34 -1.86 16.20
N LEU A 64 -11.70 -3.11 16.56
CA LEU A 64 -10.82 -4.27 16.36
C LEU A 64 -11.03 -4.96 15.01
N ALA A 65 -12.28 -4.99 14.53
CA ALA A 65 -12.62 -5.52 13.20
C ALA A 65 -12.00 -4.69 12.06
N LYS A 66 -11.70 -3.40 12.29
CA LYS A 66 -10.97 -2.53 11.35
C LYS A 66 -9.59 -3.08 11.01
N ILE A 67 -8.87 -3.55 12.02
CA ILE A 67 -7.48 -4.01 11.87
C ILE A 67 -7.45 -5.35 11.14
N ASP A 68 -8.32 -6.29 11.51
CA ASP A 68 -8.40 -7.60 10.85
C ASP A 68 -8.88 -7.46 9.39
N LYS A 69 -9.82 -6.55 9.10
CA LYS A 69 -10.29 -6.29 7.73
C LYS A 69 -9.21 -5.64 6.88
N ALA A 70 -8.51 -4.62 7.39
CA ALA A 70 -7.39 -3.99 6.71
C ALA A 70 -6.25 -4.99 6.46
N GLY A 71 -5.91 -5.81 7.46
CA GLY A 71 -4.91 -6.88 7.35
C GLY A 71 -5.25 -7.89 6.27
N ASN A 72 -6.50 -8.38 6.22
CA ASN A 72 -6.95 -9.30 5.18
C ASN A 72 -6.90 -8.68 3.77
N THR A 73 -7.24 -7.39 3.64
CA THR A 73 -7.14 -6.68 2.37
C THR A 73 -5.70 -6.54 1.89
N ILE A 74 -4.78 -6.12 2.76
CA ILE A 74 -3.36 -5.99 2.46
C ILE A 74 -2.77 -7.36 2.08
N LEU A 75 -3.15 -8.41 2.82
CA LEU A 75 -2.75 -9.78 2.53
C LEU A 75 -3.28 -10.25 1.16
N GLY A 76 -4.49 -9.86 0.79
CA GLY A 76 -5.07 -10.11 -0.53
C GLY A 76 -4.25 -9.47 -1.66
N ILE A 77 -3.83 -8.23 -1.47
CA ILE A 77 -2.96 -7.51 -2.43
C ILE A 77 -1.59 -8.20 -2.53
N ALA A 78 -0.97 -8.52 -1.39
CA ALA A 78 0.32 -9.20 -1.34
C ALA A 78 0.27 -10.57 -2.03
N ARG A 79 -0.80 -11.34 -1.84
CA ARG A 79 -1.03 -12.62 -2.54
C ARG A 79 -1.15 -12.45 -4.05
N LYS A 80 -1.89 -11.43 -4.52
CA LYS A 80 -2.01 -11.13 -5.95
C LYS A 80 -0.67 -10.73 -6.57
N ILE A 81 0.12 -9.90 -5.89
CA ILE A 81 1.47 -9.53 -6.34
C ILE A 81 2.37 -10.77 -6.34
N GLY A 82 2.38 -11.54 -5.26
CA GLY A 82 3.18 -12.76 -5.13
C GLY A 82 2.85 -13.82 -6.18
N TYR A 83 1.57 -13.98 -6.56
CA TYR A 83 1.14 -14.85 -7.66
C TYR A 83 1.82 -14.47 -8.99
N TRP A 84 1.74 -13.20 -9.36
CA TRP A 84 2.36 -12.71 -10.60
C TRP A 84 3.88 -12.80 -10.57
N VAL A 85 4.51 -12.49 -9.44
CA VAL A 85 5.97 -12.62 -9.26
C VAL A 85 6.41 -14.08 -9.38
N CYS A 86 5.68 -15.03 -8.80
CA CYS A 86 6.01 -16.46 -8.93
C CYS A 86 5.88 -16.96 -10.37
N ILE A 87 4.85 -16.53 -11.11
CA ILE A 87 4.68 -16.90 -12.52
C ILE A 87 5.81 -16.34 -13.36
N ILE A 88 6.09 -15.04 -13.25
CA ILE A 88 7.13 -14.38 -14.04
C ILE A 88 8.50 -14.97 -13.70
N GLY A 89 8.81 -15.17 -12.42
CA GLY A 89 10.06 -15.79 -11.97
C GLY A 89 10.21 -17.22 -12.46
N CYS A 90 9.13 -18.02 -12.42
CA CYS A 90 9.13 -19.39 -12.93
C CYS A 90 9.43 -19.42 -14.44
N ILE A 91 8.77 -18.57 -15.23
CA ILE A 91 9.01 -18.49 -16.68
C ILE A 91 10.46 -18.11 -16.97
N ILE A 92 11.01 -17.11 -16.28
CA ILE A 92 12.39 -16.66 -16.47
C ILE A 92 13.38 -17.80 -16.14
N ASP A 93 13.22 -18.48 -15.02
CA ASP A 93 14.11 -19.58 -14.62
C ASP A 93 13.99 -20.77 -15.58
N ILE A 94 12.79 -21.09 -16.09
CA ILE A 94 12.60 -22.12 -17.11
C ILE A 94 13.33 -21.77 -18.39
N ILE A 95 13.16 -20.54 -18.91
CA ILE A 95 13.86 -20.07 -20.11
C ILE A 95 15.38 -20.16 -19.89
N ARG A 96 15.86 -19.79 -18.70
CA ARG A 96 17.28 -19.84 -18.35
C ARG A 96 17.83 -21.27 -18.33
N SER A 97 17.09 -22.22 -17.78
CA SER A 97 17.45 -23.65 -17.82
C SER A 97 17.44 -24.21 -19.24
N LEU A 98 16.47 -23.80 -20.08
CA LEU A 98 16.41 -24.19 -21.48
C LEU A 98 17.60 -23.65 -22.28
N MET A 99 18.02 -22.40 -22.03
CA MET A 99 19.22 -21.81 -22.64
C MET A 99 20.52 -22.56 -22.24
N GLN A 100 20.53 -23.21 -21.08
CA GLN A 100 21.65 -24.04 -20.61
C GLN A 100 21.56 -25.50 -21.09
N GLY A 101 20.51 -25.86 -21.84
CA GLY A 101 20.27 -27.21 -22.31
C GLY A 101 19.85 -28.21 -21.22
N ASP A 102 19.58 -27.73 -20.00
CA ASP A 102 19.19 -28.59 -18.87
C ASP A 102 17.67 -28.64 -18.72
N THR A 103 17.07 -29.63 -19.37
CA THR A 103 15.63 -29.89 -19.31
C THR A 103 15.20 -30.65 -18.05
N LYS A 104 16.13 -31.29 -17.33
CA LYS A 104 15.82 -32.07 -16.12
C LYS A 104 15.56 -31.16 -14.91
N SER A 105 16.21 -30.00 -14.86
CA SER A 105 16.02 -29.04 -13.77
C SER A 105 14.70 -28.26 -13.83
N ILE A 106 13.97 -28.29 -14.95
CA ILE A 106 12.67 -27.61 -15.12
C ILE A 106 11.66 -28.07 -14.06
N ALA A 107 11.57 -29.38 -13.79
CA ALA A 107 10.67 -29.92 -12.77
C ALA A 107 11.03 -29.39 -11.36
N LYS A 108 12.31 -29.26 -11.06
CA LYS A 108 12.82 -28.71 -9.79
C LYS A 108 12.48 -27.22 -9.66
N ILE A 109 12.59 -26.46 -10.75
CA ILE A 109 12.21 -25.04 -10.82
C ILE A 109 10.70 -24.89 -10.56
N MET A 110 9.87 -25.67 -11.25
CA MET A 110 8.41 -25.64 -11.03
C MET A 110 8.06 -25.94 -9.59
N MET A 111 8.69 -26.96 -8.98
CA MET A 111 8.43 -27.32 -7.58
C MET A 111 8.86 -26.23 -6.59
N LYS A 112 9.99 -25.56 -6.84
CA LYS A 112 10.45 -24.41 -6.04
C LYS A 112 9.42 -23.28 -6.03
N TYR A 113 8.91 -22.89 -7.21
CA TYR A 113 7.92 -21.82 -7.30
C TYR A 113 6.54 -22.24 -6.80
N ALA A 114 6.15 -23.50 -6.96
CA ALA A 114 4.93 -24.05 -6.38
C ALA A 114 4.96 -24.04 -4.84
N LEU A 115 6.09 -24.41 -4.24
CA LEU A 115 6.30 -24.34 -2.79
C LEU A 115 6.29 -22.89 -2.28
N ALA A 116 6.96 -21.98 -2.99
CA ALA A 116 6.94 -20.55 -2.64
C ALA A 116 5.51 -19.97 -2.70
N PHE A 117 4.76 -20.34 -3.72
CA PHE A 117 3.36 -19.95 -3.86
C PHE A 117 2.49 -20.55 -2.75
N ALA A 118 2.64 -21.84 -2.46
CA ALA A 118 1.93 -22.52 -1.38
C ALA A 118 2.22 -21.86 -0.03
N ALA A 119 3.47 -21.51 0.25
CA ALA A 119 3.85 -20.80 1.47
C ALA A 119 3.13 -19.45 1.61
N LEU A 120 3.01 -18.65 0.54
CA LEU A 120 2.28 -17.37 0.58
C LEU A 120 0.80 -17.50 0.94
N TYR A 121 0.19 -18.66 0.71
CA TYR A 121 -1.23 -18.92 1.01
C TYR A 121 -1.43 -19.67 2.33
N ILE A 122 -0.58 -20.65 2.62
CA ILE A 122 -0.66 -21.50 3.82
C ILE A 122 -0.11 -20.77 5.05
N PHE A 123 0.96 -19.98 4.90
CA PHE A 123 1.61 -19.32 6.03
C PHE A 123 0.69 -18.36 6.79
N PRO A 124 -0.11 -17.50 6.14
CA PRO A 124 -1.07 -16.66 6.87
C PRO A 124 -2.17 -17.47 7.57
N TRP A 125 -2.59 -18.59 6.97
CA TRP A 125 -3.56 -19.49 7.60
C TRP A 125 -2.96 -20.17 8.84
N MET A 126 -1.70 -20.60 8.76
CA MET A 126 -0.96 -21.20 9.88
C MET A 126 -0.77 -20.21 11.04
N LEU A 127 -0.40 -18.95 10.75
CA LEU A 127 -0.30 -17.91 11.77
C LEU A 127 -1.66 -17.62 12.42
N ASN A 128 -2.73 -17.62 11.64
CA ASN A 128 -4.08 -17.44 12.18
C ASN A 128 -4.51 -18.62 13.05
N LEU A 129 -4.13 -19.84 12.69
CA LEU A 129 -4.36 -21.04 13.51
C LEU A 129 -3.63 -20.93 14.86
N ILE A 130 -2.35 -20.52 14.85
CA ILE A 130 -1.58 -20.30 16.09
C ILE A 130 -2.24 -19.22 16.95
N ARG A 131 -2.65 -18.09 16.37
CA ARG A 131 -3.39 -17.00 17.05
C ARG A 131 -4.75 -17.46 17.62
N THR A 132 -5.37 -18.48 17.03
CA THR A 132 -6.65 -19.00 17.51
C THR A 132 -6.46 -19.96 18.70
N ILE A 133 -5.32 -20.66 18.72
CA ILE A 133 -5.00 -21.65 19.75
C ILE A 133 -4.42 -20.99 21.01
N PHE A 134 -3.63 -19.93 20.87
CA PHE A 134 -2.97 -19.19 21.97
C PHE A 134 -3.61 -17.81 22.17
#